data_AF-A0A167HJP3-F1
#
_entry.id   AF-A0A167HJP3-F1
#
_cell.length_a   1.000
_cell.length_b   1.000
_cell.length_c   1.000
_cell.angle_alpha   90.00
_cell.angle_beta   90.00
_cell.angle_gamma   90.00
#
_symmetry.space_group_name_H-M   'P 1'
#
loop_
_entity.id
_entity.type
_entity.pdbx_description
1 polymer ?
#
loop_
_entity_poly.entity_id
_entity_poly.type
_entity_poly.pdbx_seq_one_letter_code
_entity_poly.pdbx_strand_id
1 'polypeptide(L)'
;MSTLLRQAIASSSRGFTPLLRTSSPALAPLSRRALSTTRPCRTDDDALSFPDTPSRANPVAPIPRNRTAPGWQQPPAPLYSLSPRLAQTGTGQPGSIRPPPTAGFGAILPTPGKEWTKESLPTVAEKWERRSINFLARRHKVGTPTSGRSVAVVGGELLKAYYRLSKIVTTNGIRTMWHRDQRHTPPSVLRRELRSIRHRTRYAEALRRKVQIVQKIRSIAR
;
A
#
# COMPACT_ATOMS: atom_id res chain seq x y z
N MET A 1 66.07 12.21 -29.10
CA MET A 1 65.40 13.40 -29.68
C MET A 1 64.54 12.93 -30.84
N SER A 2 63.23 12.84 -30.63
CA SER A 2 62.27 12.50 -31.67
C SER A 2 60.87 12.87 -31.16
N THR A 3 60.43 14.04 -31.59
CA THR A 3 59.07 14.56 -31.55
C THR A 3 58.16 13.76 -32.49
N LEU A 4 56.86 14.10 -32.47
CA LEU A 4 55.73 13.57 -33.28
C LEU A 4 54.99 12.41 -32.58
N LEU A 5 53.66 12.35 -32.50
CA LEU A 5 52.63 13.02 -33.28
C LEU A 5 51.32 12.99 -32.45
N ARG A 6 50.69 14.15 -32.24
CA ARG A 6 49.32 14.26 -31.72
C ARG A 6 48.36 13.65 -32.74
N GLN A 7 47.64 12.59 -32.37
CA GLN A 7 46.47 12.14 -33.12
C GLN A 7 45.25 12.93 -32.66
N ALA A 8 44.73 13.76 -33.57
CA ALA A 8 43.43 14.38 -33.47
C ALA A 8 42.36 13.33 -33.81
N ILE A 9 41.50 13.01 -32.86
CA ILE A 9 40.30 12.22 -33.10
C ILE A 9 39.26 13.14 -33.72
N ALA A 10 38.92 12.86 -34.97
CA ALA A 10 37.81 13.44 -35.69
C ALA A 10 36.49 13.07 -35.00
N SER A 11 35.89 14.02 -34.29
CA SER A 11 34.50 13.91 -33.83
C SER A 11 33.57 14.26 -34.98
N SER A 12 32.99 13.20 -35.54
CA SER A 12 31.90 13.21 -36.51
C SER A 12 30.79 14.17 -36.10
N SER A 13 30.54 15.11 -37.01
CA SER A 13 29.36 15.93 -37.11
C SER A 13 28.10 15.05 -37.21
N ARG A 14 27.20 15.17 -36.23
CA ARG A 14 25.79 14.85 -36.42
C ARG A 14 24.99 16.12 -36.19
N GLY A 15 24.36 16.54 -37.28
CA GLY A 15 23.69 17.82 -37.47
C GLY A 15 22.71 18.16 -36.37
N PHE A 16 23.02 19.24 -35.68
CA PHE A 16 22.06 20.05 -34.96
C PHE A 16 21.46 21.02 -35.99
N THR A 17 20.25 20.74 -36.46
CA THR A 17 19.47 21.69 -37.28
C THR A 17 18.65 22.60 -36.36
N PRO A 18 18.99 23.88 -36.19
CA PRO A 18 18.06 24.84 -35.62
C PRO A 18 17.05 25.23 -36.69
N LEU A 19 15.78 24.87 -36.52
CA LEU A 19 14.70 25.44 -37.30
C LEU A 19 14.50 26.90 -36.86
N LEU A 20 15.23 27.80 -37.51
CA LEU A 20 14.95 29.22 -37.54
C LEU A 20 13.65 29.44 -38.32
N ARG A 21 12.53 29.52 -37.61
CA ARG A 21 11.27 30.00 -38.17
C ARG A 21 11.16 31.50 -37.93
N THR A 22 11.82 32.29 -38.78
CA THR A 22 11.61 33.73 -38.87
C THR A 22 10.76 34.03 -40.09
N SER A 23 9.45 34.19 -39.88
CA SER A 23 8.59 34.91 -40.82
C SER A 23 7.46 35.58 -40.04
N SER A 24 7.70 36.86 -39.77
CA SER A 24 6.76 37.98 -39.60
C SER A 24 5.27 37.64 -39.61
N PRO A 25 4.55 37.81 -38.48
CA PRO A 25 3.13 38.13 -38.53
C PRO A 25 2.96 39.64 -38.68
N ALA A 26 2.35 40.04 -39.80
CA ALA A 26 1.86 41.37 -40.06
C ALA A 26 1.04 41.91 -38.87
N LEU A 27 1.25 43.20 -38.60
CA LEU A 27 0.57 44.00 -37.58
C LEU A 27 -0.96 43.92 -37.78
N ALA A 28 -1.64 43.18 -36.90
CA ALA A 28 -3.07 43.36 -36.70
C ALA A 28 -3.28 44.60 -35.82
N PRO A 29 -4.19 45.53 -36.18
CA PRO A 29 -4.39 46.76 -35.45
C PRO A 29 -4.93 46.47 -34.03
N LEU A 30 -4.33 47.16 -33.07
CA LEU A 30 -4.72 47.21 -31.66
C LEU A 30 -6.20 47.59 -31.53
N SER A 31 -7.07 46.60 -31.41
CA SER A 31 -8.42 46.81 -30.89
C SER A 31 -8.29 47.17 -29.42
N ARG A 32 -8.39 48.47 -29.13
CA ARG A 32 -8.64 49.01 -27.78
C ARG A 32 -9.93 48.40 -27.25
N ARG A 33 -9.85 47.26 -26.57
CA ARG A 33 -10.92 46.82 -25.67
C ARG A 33 -10.75 47.56 -24.36
N ALA A 34 -11.63 48.54 -24.17
CA ALA A 34 -11.83 49.26 -22.94
C ALA A 34 -11.84 48.29 -21.74
N LEU A 35 -11.07 48.64 -20.71
CA LEU A 35 -11.19 48.06 -19.38
C LEU A 35 -12.57 48.44 -18.84
N SER A 36 -13.56 47.56 -19.04
CA SER A 36 -14.85 47.68 -18.38
C SER A 36 -14.70 47.12 -16.97
N THR A 37 -14.42 48.03 -16.03
CA THR A 37 -14.30 47.78 -14.60
C THR A 37 -15.67 47.65 -13.95
N THR A 38 -16.59 46.85 -14.50
CA THR A 38 -17.92 46.61 -13.91
C THR A 38 -18.52 45.31 -14.44
N ARG A 39 -17.95 44.17 -14.03
CA ARG A 39 -18.71 42.90 -14.05
C ARG A 39 -18.60 42.25 -12.67
N PRO A 40 -19.70 42.04 -11.94
CA PRO A 40 -19.68 41.25 -10.73
C PRO A 40 -19.24 39.82 -11.09
N CYS A 41 -18.45 39.22 -10.19
CA CYS A 41 -18.07 37.82 -10.23
C CYS A 41 -19.31 36.95 -10.38
N ARG A 42 -19.39 36.23 -11.50
CA ARG A 42 -20.41 35.21 -11.76
C ARG A 42 -20.10 34.04 -10.84
N THR A 43 -20.89 33.88 -9.79
CA THR A 43 -20.91 32.68 -8.93
C THR A 43 -21.37 31.49 -9.77
N ASP A 44 -20.62 30.38 -9.72
CA ASP A 44 -20.87 29.14 -10.48
C ASP A 44 -22.14 28.36 -10.03
N ASP A 45 -23.07 28.99 -9.32
CA ASP A 45 -24.30 28.35 -8.81
C ASP A 45 -25.42 28.23 -9.88
N ASP A 46 -25.27 28.86 -11.05
CA ASP A 46 -26.26 28.81 -12.14
C ASP A 46 -26.15 27.56 -13.05
N ALA A 47 -25.24 26.63 -12.76
CA ALA A 47 -25.09 25.40 -13.56
C ALA A 47 -26.10 24.28 -13.19
N LEU A 48 -26.96 24.50 -12.19
CA LEU A 48 -27.95 23.53 -11.71
C LEU A 48 -29.40 24.05 -11.71
N SER A 49 -29.68 25.22 -12.29
CA SER A 49 -31.04 25.68 -12.52
C SER A 49 -31.64 25.01 -13.76
N PHE A 50 -32.51 24.02 -13.52
CA PHE A 50 -33.36 23.46 -14.57
C PHE A 50 -34.49 24.45 -14.89
N PRO A 51 -34.98 24.52 -16.15
CA PRO A 51 -36.08 25.40 -16.50
C PRO A 51 -37.36 24.97 -15.78
N ASP A 52 -37.98 25.91 -15.05
CA ASP A 52 -39.28 25.73 -14.41
C ASP A 52 -40.36 25.45 -15.47
N THR A 53 -40.87 24.23 -15.48
CA THR A 53 -42.16 23.90 -16.10
C THR A 53 -43.29 24.38 -15.19
N PRO A 54 -44.23 25.23 -15.64
CA PRO A 54 -45.40 25.55 -14.85
C PRO A 54 -46.46 24.46 -15.05
N SER A 55 -46.59 23.52 -14.10
CA SER A 55 -47.79 22.69 -14.03
C SER A 55 -48.00 22.02 -12.68
N ARG A 56 -49.14 22.37 -12.08
CA ARG A 56 -49.98 21.59 -11.16
C ARG A 56 -49.59 21.59 -9.67
N ALA A 57 -50.23 22.51 -8.96
CA ALA A 57 -50.37 22.49 -7.51
C ALA A 57 -50.96 21.15 -7.03
N ASN A 58 -50.19 20.42 -6.21
CA ASN A 58 -50.68 19.41 -5.29
C ASN A 58 -50.35 19.91 -3.87
N PRO A 59 -51.32 20.13 -2.98
CA PRO A 59 -51.02 20.53 -1.61
C PRO A 59 -50.49 19.31 -0.83
N VAL A 60 -49.17 19.27 -0.61
CA VAL A 60 -48.54 18.30 0.30
C VAL A 60 -48.58 18.88 1.71
N ALA A 61 -49.19 18.12 2.62
CA ALA A 61 -49.38 18.46 4.03
C ALA A 61 -48.07 18.77 4.77
N PRO A 62 -48.10 19.63 5.81
CA PRO A 62 -46.90 19.97 6.58
C PRO A 62 -46.41 18.76 7.40
N ILE A 63 -45.17 18.35 7.15
CA ILE A 63 -44.46 17.33 7.94
C ILE A 63 -44.01 17.98 9.26
N PRO A 64 -44.35 17.41 10.44
CA PRO A 64 -43.97 17.98 11.73
C PRO A 64 -42.45 17.89 11.97
N ARG A 65 -41.86 19.03 12.33
CA ARG A 65 -40.45 19.18 12.73
C ARG A 65 -40.23 18.66 14.15
N ASN A 66 -40.18 17.35 14.33
CA ASN A 66 -39.59 16.75 15.53
C ASN A 66 -38.30 16.02 15.14
N ARG A 67 -37.23 16.80 14.91
CA ARG A 67 -35.85 16.27 14.85
C ARG A 67 -35.31 16.20 16.28
N THR A 68 -35.59 15.10 16.95
CA THR A 68 -34.70 14.59 18.00
C THR A 68 -33.38 14.26 17.31
N ALA A 69 -32.27 14.83 17.79
CA ALA A 69 -30.94 14.59 17.25
C ALA A 69 -30.64 13.08 17.15
N PRO A 70 -30.02 12.58 16.07
CA PRO A 70 -29.48 11.24 16.07
C PRO A 70 -28.31 11.23 17.06
N GLY A 71 -28.59 10.81 18.29
CA GLY A 71 -27.57 10.42 19.23
C GLY A 71 -26.67 9.36 18.59
N TRP A 72 -25.38 9.43 18.87
CA TRP A 72 -24.43 8.38 18.54
C TRP A 72 -24.90 7.06 19.17
N GLN A 73 -25.74 6.30 18.47
CA GLN A 73 -26.07 4.94 18.85
C GLN A 73 -24.82 4.11 18.62
N GLN A 74 -24.21 3.68 19.72
CA GLN A 74 -23.19 2.64 19.68
C GLN A 74 -23.76 1.45 18.89
N PRO A 75 -23.03 0.90 17.90
CA PRO A 75 -23.45 -0.36 17.30
C PRO A 75 -23.51 -1.41 18.44
N PRO A 76 -24.56 -2.25 18.50
CA PRO A 76 -24.60 -3.34 19.47
C PRO A 76 -23.34 -4.18 19.28
N ALA A 77 -22.65 -4.47 20.40
CA ALA A 77 -21.45 -5.28 20.39
C ALA A 77 -21.70 -6.57 19.61
N PRO A 78 -20.82 -6.96 18.66
CA PRO A 78 -20.96 -8.27 18.05
C PRO A 78 -20.83 -9.32 19.16
N LEU A 79 -21.87 -10.12 19.33
CA LEU A 79 -21.81 -11.37 20.07
C LEU A 79 -20.79 -12.26 19.35
N TYR A 80 -19.53 -12.16 19.74
CA TYR A 80 -18.50 -13.11 19.35
C TYR A 80 -18.91 -14.46 19.94
N SER A 81 -19.64 -15.24 19.15
CA SER A 81 -19.74 -16.67 19.33
C SER A 81 -18.32 -17.23 19.27
N LEU A 82 -17.85 -17.74 20.41
CA LEU A 82 -16.67 -18.56 20.51
C LEU A 82 -16.84 -19.72 19.51
N SER A 83 -16.12 -19.66 18.40
CA SER A 83 -15.99 -20.82 17.51
C SER A 83 -15.14 -21.88 18.22
N PRO A 84 -15.61 -23.12 18.36
CA PRO A 84 -14.82 -24.20 18.93
C PRO A 84 -13.77 -24.62 17.90
N ARG A 85 -12.50 -24.41 18.23
CA ARG A 85 -11.38 -24.77 17.37
C ARG A 85 -11.01 -26.25 17.58
N LEU A 86 -11.35 -27.06 16.57
CA LEU A 86 -10.74 -28.31 16.13
C LEU A 86 -10.34 -29.36 17.19
N ALA A 87 -11.17 -30.40 17.28
CA ALA A 87 -10.72 -31.77 17.53
C ALA A 87 -11.20 -32.66 16.38
N GLN A 88 -10.39 -32.83 15.34
CA GLN A 88 -10.51 -33.93 14.38
C GLN A 88 -9.12 -34.38 13.94
N THR A 89 -8.58 -35.36 14.64
CA THR A 89 -7.65 -36.36 14.09
C THR A 89 -8.30 -37.70 14.37
N GLY A 90 -8.81 -38.33 13.31
CA GLY A 90 -9.63 -39.52 13.42
C GLY A 90 -9.75 -40.24 12.09
N THR A 91 -8.63 -40.46 11.40
CA THR A 91 -8.51 -41.56 10.43
C THR A 91 -8.18 -42.82 11.22
N GLY A 92 -9.22 -43.54 11.65
CA GLY A 92 -9.13 -44.85 12.29
C GLY A 92 -9.72 -45.92 11.38
N GLN A 93 -8.85 -46.82 10.91
CA GLN A 93 -9.22 -48.09 10.29
C GLN A 93 -10.03 -48.99 11.23
N PRO A 94 -10.83 -49.92 10.69
CA PRO A 94 -11.52 -50.93 11.47
C PRO A 94 -10.59 -52.10 11.84
N GLY A 95 -10.69 -52.59 13.07
CA GLY A 95 -10.25 -53.94 13.44
C GLY A 95 -9.01 -54.03 14.34
N SER A 96 -9.21 -53.90 15.65
CA SER A 96 -8.53 -54.74 16.64
C SER A 96 -9.17 -54.48 18.02
N ILE A 97 -10.12 -55.33 18.39
CA ILE A 97 -10.69 -55.36 19.74
C ILE A 97 -9.56 -55.80 20.69
N ARG A 98 -9.03 -54.87 21.48
CA ARG A 98 -8.19 -55.19 22.64
C ARG A 98 -9.08 -54.96 23.88
N PRO A 99 -9.33 -55.97 24.73
CA PRO A 99 -10.08 -55.73 25.96
C PRO A 99 -9.27 -54.77 26.87
N PRO A 100 -9.94 -53.93 27.67
CA PRO A 100 -9.26 -53.04 28.59
C PRO A 100 -8.53 -53.88 29.65
N PRO A 101 -7.28 -53.55 30.03
CA PRO A 101 -6.73 -54.06 31.26
C PRO A 101 -7.55 -53.44 32.41
N THR A 102 -8.43 -54.24 32.99
CA THR A 102 -8.93 -54.06 34.35
C THR A 102 -7.72 -54.15 35.28
N ALA A 103 -7.07 -53.02 35.52
CA ALA A 103 -5.94 -52.91 36.43
C ALA A 103 -6.03 -51.59 37.20
N GLY A 104 -6.71 -51.68 38.35
CA GLY A 104 -6.34 -51.06 39.61
C GLY A 104 -6.17 -49.54 39.65
N PHE A 105 -7.10 -48.88 40.34
CA PHE A 105 -6.91 -47.62 41.08
C PHE A 105 -5.87 -47.75 42.22
N GLY A 106 -4.73 -48.41 41.99
CA GLY A 106 -3.86 -48.92 43.05
C GLY A 106 -2.37 -48.95 42.72
N ALA A 107 -1.88 -48.10 41.82
CA ALA A 107 -0.44 -48.00 41.54
C ALA A 107 0.03 -46.55 41.36
N ILE A 108 -0.12 -45.75 42.41
CA ILE A 108 0.79 -44.62 42.67
C ILE A 108 1.46 -44.92 44.01
N LEU A 109 2.28 -45.98 44.03
CA LEU A 109 3.30 -46.10 45.05
C LEU A 109 4.46 -45.18 44.61
N PRO A 110 4.88 -44.21 45.44
CA PRO A 110 6.09 -43.46 45.15
C PRO A 110 7.26 -44.45 45.22
N THR A 111 7.99 -44.61 44.12
CA THR A 111 9.29 -45.30 44.14
C THR A 111 10.16 -44.69 45.25
N PRO A 112 10.54 -45.45 46.29
CA PRO A 112 11.45 -44.96 47.32
C PRO A 112 12.83 -44.75 46.68
N GLY A 113 13.34 -43.53 46.72
CA GLY A 113 14.65 -43.19 46.17
C GLY A 113 14.65 -42.10 45.10
N LYS A 114 13.48 -41.65 44.62
CA LYS A 114 13.40 -40.40 43.88
C LYS A 114 13.18 -39.28 44.88
N GLU A 115 14.28 -38.85 45.49
CA GLU A 115 14.32 -37.59 46.21
C GLU A 115 13.79 -36.53 45.24
N TRP A 116 12.59 -36.02 45.52
CA TRP A 116 12.14 -34.78 44.91
C TRP A 116 13.07 -33.73 45.49
N THR A 117 14.25 -33.58 44.90
CA THR A 117 15.03 -32.37 45.06
C THR A 117 14.02 -31.27 44.78
N LYS A 118 13.71 -30.47 45.79
CA LYS A 118 12.90 -29.27 45.66
C LYS A 118 13.73 -28.35 44.79
N GLU A 119 13.77 -28.62 43.48
CA GLU A 119 14.22 -27.68 42.49
C GLU A 119 13.38 -26.45 42.78
N SER A 120 14.04 -25.41 43.29
CA SER A 120 13.37 -24.20 43.73
C SER A 120 12.51 -23.74 42.57
N LEU A 121 11.18 -23.82 42.73
CA LEU A 121 10.26 -23.41 41.69
C LEU A 121 10.68 -22.01 41.25
N PRO A 122 10.89 -21.78 39.94
CA PRO A 122 11.45 -20.53 39.51
C PRO A 122 10.57 -19.40 40.01
N THR A 123 11.22 -18.41 40.63
CA THR A 123 10.52 -17.28 41.24
C THR A 123 9.68 -16.59 40.17
N VAL A 124 8.58 -15.94 40.55
CA VAL A 124 7.71 -15.21 39.60
C VAL A 124 8.53 -14.23 38.75
N ALA A 125 9.55 -13.60 39.34
CA ALA A 125 10.54 -12.75 38.67
C ALA A 125 11.29 -13.50 37.55
N GLU A 126 11.85 -14.69 37.81
CA GLU A 126 12.57 -15.49 36.83
C GLU A 126 11.64 -16.00 35.71
N LYS A 127 10.41 -16.39 36.06
CA LYS A 127 9.37 -16.77 35.06
C LYS A 127 8.99 -15.60 34.17
N TRP A 128 9.00 -14.38 34.70
CA TRP A 128 8.73 -13.17 33.94
C TRP A 128 9.92 -12.78 33.07
N GLU A 129 11.14 -12.82 33.60
CA GLU A 129 12.38 -12.54 32.88
C GLU A 129 12.58 -13.51 31.71
N ARG A 130 12.39 -14.80 31.93
CA ARG A 130 12.45 -15.80 30.85
C ARG A 130 11.38 -15.55 29.78
N ARG A 131 10.20 -15.04 30.16
CA ARG A 131 9.13 -14.67 29.22
C ARG A 131 9.46 -13.38 28.47
N SER A 132 10.01 -12.36 29.14
CA SER A 132 10.34 -11.07 28.54
C SER A 132 11.51 -11.21 27.56
N ILE A 133 12.54 -11.98 27.90
CA ILE A 133 13.65 -12.30 26.98
C ILE A 133 13.13 -13.05 25.76
N ASN A 134 12.33 -14.09 25.94
CA ASN A 134 11.72 -14.82 24.82
C ASN A 134 10.80 -13.93 23.98
N PHE A 135 10.06 -13.02 24.61
CA PHE A 135 9.20 -12.06 23.92
C PHE A 135 10.02 -11.08 23.09
N LEU A 136 11.09 -10.52 23.63
CA LEU A 136 11.99 -9.60 22.92
C LEU A 136 12.80 -10.30 21.82
N ALA A 137 13.20 -11.56 22.03
CA ALA A 137 13.90 -12.36 21.01
C ALA A 137 13.01 -12.71 19.82
N ARG A 138 11.71 -12.94 20.05
CA ARG A 138 10.72 -13.23 19.00
C ARG A 138 10.19 -11.98 18.31
N ARG A 139 10.28 -10.82 18.95
CA ARG A 139 9.92 -9.54 18.33
C ARG A 139 11.03 -9.14 17.36
N HIS A 140 10.65 -8.75 16.15
CA HIS A 140 11.57 -8.05 15.27
C HIS A 140 12.11 -6.82 16.01
N LYS A 141 13.44 -6.68 16.06
CA LYS A 141 14.10 -5.48 16.61
C LYS A 141 13.45 -4.26 15.97
N VAL A 142 13.15 -3.24 16.79
CA VAL A 142 12.55 -1.98 16.31
C VAL A 142 13.35 -1.51 15.10
N GLY A 143 12.66 -1.28 13.98
CA GLY A 143 13.31 -1.00 12.71
C GLY A 143 14.14 0.28 12.83
N THR A 144 15.46 0.16 12.77
CA THR A 144 16.34 1.31 12.57
C THR A 144 16.03 1.95 11.20
N PRO A 145 16.41 3.22 10.95
CA PRO A 145 16.22 3.84 9.63
C PRO A 145 16.89 3.09 8.46
N THR A 146 17.85 2.20 8.78
CA THR A 146 18.55 1.31 7.85
C THR A 146 17.90 -0.07 7.73
N SER A 147 16.93 -0.41 8.58
CA SER A 147 16.23 -1.69 8.57
C SER A 147 15.47 -1.87 7.26
N GLY A 148 15.70 -3.01 6.60
CA GLY A 148 15.15 -3.28 5.26
C GLY A 148 15.74 -2.43 4.14
N ARG A 149 16.82 -1.66 4.40
CA ARG A 149 17.54 -0.84 3.41
C ARG A 149 19.03 -1.19 3.33
N SER A 150 19.43 -2.30 3.95
CA SER A 150 20.76 -2.88 3.84
C SER A 150 20.71 -4.18 3.04
N VAL A 151 21.78 -4.46 2.29
CA VAL A 151 21.97 -5.72 1.57
C VAL A 151 23.37 -6.21 1.87
N ALA A 152 23.49 -7.42 2.40
CA ALA A 152 24.80 -8.04 2.62
C ALA A 152 25.43 -8.41 1.28
N VAL A 153 26.73 -8.13 1.13
CA VAL A 153 27.52 -8.56 -0.03
C VAL A 153 27.95 -10.01 0.21
N VAL A 154 27.48 -10.93 -0.62
CA VAL A 154 27.83 -12.36 -0.54
C VAL A 154 28.81 -12.66 -1.66
N GLY A 155 29.94 -13.30 -1.34
CA GLY A 155 30.91 -13.75 -2.34
C GLY A 155 31.61 -12.64 -3.11
N GLY A 156 31.75 -11.44 -2.53
CA GLY A 156 32.43 -10.30 -3.19
C GLY A 156 31.67 -9.67 -4.37
N GLU A 157 30.47 -10.16 -4.70
CA GLU A 157 29.66 -9.65 -5.82
C GLU A 157 28.96 -8.31 -5.47
N LEU A 158 29.73 -7.22 -5.41
CA LEU A 158 29.24 -5.90 -5.05
C LEU A 158 28.15 -5.39 -6.00
N LEU A 159 28.32 -5.56 -7.31
CA LEU A 159 27.38 -5.07 -8.32
C LEU A 159 25.98 -5.67 -8.14
N LYS A 160 25.90 -6.97 -7.87
CA LYS A 160 24.63 -7.68 -7.66
C LYS A 160 23.96 -7.23 -6.36
N ALA A 161 24.73 -7.04 -5.30
CA ALA A 161 24.23 -6.46 -4.06
C ALA A 161 23.68 -5.03 -4.29
N TYR A 162 24.37 -4.22 -5.08
CA TYR A 162 23.92 -2.87 -5.46
C TYR A 162 22.62 -2.88 -6.27
N TYR A 163 22.48 -3.76 -7.26
CA TYR A 163 21.22 -3.89 -8.02
C TYR A 163 20.05 -4.32 -7.13
N ARG A 164 20.28 -5.26 -6.21
CA ARG A 164 19.28 -5.67 -5.22
C ARG A 164 18.88 -4.50 -4.34
N LEU A 165 19.85 -3.75 -3.83
CA LEU A 165 19.60 -2.55 -3.03
C LEU A 165 18.81 -1.51 -3.82
N SER A 166 19.19 -1.23 -5.07
CA SER A 166 18.47 -0.31 -5.95
C SER A 166 17.03 -0.75 -6.17
N LYS A 167 16.77 -2.05 -6.36
CA LYS A 167 15.41 -2.60 -6.50
C LYS A 167 14.60 -2.44 -5.22
N ILE A 168 15.21 -2.66 -4.05
CA ILE A 168 14.54 -2.44 -2.75
C ILE A 168 14.15 -0.96 -2.60
N VAL A 169 15.06 -0.05 -2.93
CA VAL A 169 14.83 1.40 -2.86
C VAL A 169 13.70 1.86 -3.78
N THR A 170 13.61 1.32 -5.00
CA THR A 170 12.55 1.65 -5.96
C THR A 170 11.21 1.02 -5.59
N THR A 171 11.20 -0.25 -5.17
CA THR A 171 9.97 -0.96 -4.79
C THR A 171 9.29 -0.31 -3.59
N ASN A 172 10.07 0.14 -2.61
CA ASN A 172 9.57 0.83 -1.43
C ASN A 172 9.23 2.32 -1.69
N GLY A 173 9.47 2.83 -2.90
CA GLY A 173 9.18 4.23 -3.24
C GLY A 173 9.97 5.25 -2.42
N ILE A 174 11.16 4.88 -1.91
CA ILE A 174 11.92 5.74 -0.99
C ILE A 174 12.39 7.01 -1.71
N ARG A 175 12.87 6.88 -2.95
CA ARG A 175 13.29 8.04 -3.76
C ARG A 175 12.13 8.99 -4.03
N THR A 176 10.98 8.46 -4.42
CA THR A 176 9.78 9.28 -4.70
C THR A 176 9.27 9.97 -3.44
N MET A 177 9.31 9.29 -2.30
CA MET A 177 8.97 9.87 -1.00
C MET A 177 9.94 11.01 -0.65
N TRP A 178 11.25 10.77 -0.77
CA TRP A 178 12.26 11.79 -0.50
C TRP A 178 12.06 13.04 -1.38
N HIS A 179 11.85 12.87 -2.68
CA HIS A 179 11.58 14.01 -3.58
C HIS A 179 10.29 14.75 -3.25
N ARG A 180 9.22 14.03 -2.89
CA ARG A 180 7.96 14.65 -2.46
C ARG A 180 8.15 15.47 -1.18
N ASP A 181 8.91 14.94 -0.23
CA ASP A 181 9.08 15.53 1.09
C ASP A 181 10.07 16.72 1.10
N GLN A 182 10.82 16.95 0.01
CA GLN A 182 11.69 18.13 -0.16
C GLN A 182 10.91 19.45 -0.11
N ARG A 183 9.62 19.47 -0.48
CA ARG A 183 8.80 20.69 -0.52
C ARG A 183 7.41 20.43 0.03
N HIS A 184 6.88 21.40 0.78
CA HIS A 184 5.49 21.33 1.22
C HIS A 184 4.55 21.39 0.02
N THR A 185 3.67 20.40 -0.10
CA THR A 185 2.60 20.37 -1.09
C THR A 185 1.26 20.51 -0.38
N PRO A 186 0.41 21.47 -0.75
CA PRO A 186 -0.92 21.61 -0.16
C PRO A 186 -1.73 20.30 -0.29
N PRO A 187 -2.55 19.94 0.71
CA PRO A 187 -3.28 18.67 0.71
C PRO A 187 -4.28 18.54 -0.44
N SER A 188 -4.85 19.66 -0.92
CA SER A 188 -5.75 19.68 -2.08
C SER A 188 -5.04 19.25 -3.38
N VAL A 189 -3.83 19.75 -3.61
CA VAL A 189 -2.98 19.42 -4.76
C VAL A 189 -2.57 17.94 -4.70
N LEU A 190 -2.12 17.47 -3.54
CA LEU A 190 -1.74 16.08 -3.32
C LEU A 190 -2.91 15.11 -3.56
N ARG A 191 -4.13 15.45 -3.12
CA ARG A 191 -5.34 14.65 -3.39
C ARG A 191 -5.65 14.56 -4.88
N ARG A 192 -5.57 15.69 -5.61
CA ARG A 192 -5.79 15.74 -7.07
C ARG A 192 -4.76 14.87 -7.80
N GLU A 193 -3.49 14.98 -7.41
CA GLU A 193 -2.40 14.20 -7.99
C GLU A 193 -2.59 12.70 -7.75
N LEU A 194 -2.85 12.29 -6.51
CA LEU A 194 -3.11 10.88 -6.17
C LEU A 194 -4.32 10.31 -6.91
N ARG A 195 -5.39 11.10 -7.11
CA ARG A 195 -6.55 10.69 -7.93
C ARG A 195 -6.13 10.44 -9.37
N SER A 196 -5.34 11.35 -9.96
CA SER A 196 -4.81 11.20 -11.31
C SER A 196 -3.90 9.97 -11.46
N ILE A 197 -3.03 9.73 -10.49
CA ILE A 197 -2.14 8.56 -10.46
C ILE A 197 -2.96 7.27 -10.36
N ARG A 198 -3.94 7.19 -9.46
CA ARG A 198 -4.84 6.03 -9.33
C ARG A 198 -5.62 5.77 -10.61
N HIS A 199 -6.06 6.82 -11.31
CA HIS A 199 -6.76 6.65 -12.59
C HIS A 199 -5.82 6.08 -13.66
N ARG A 200 -4.62 6.66 -13.83
CA ARG A 200 -3.63 6.20 -14.81
C ARG A 200 -3.19 4.75 -14.57
N THR A 201 -2.97 4.37 -13.31
CA THR A 201 -2.60 3.00 -12.93
C THR A 201 -3.71 2.00 -13.23
N ARG A 202 -4.95 2.28 -12.81
CA ARG A 202 -6.12 1.44 -13.13
C ARG A 202 -6.35 1.29 -14.64
N TYR A 203 -6.22 2.39 -15.38
CA TYR A 203 -6.37 2.38 -16.83
C TYR A 203 -5.30 1.50 -17.50
N ALA A 204 -4.04 1.65 -17.11
CA ALA A 204 -2.95 0.82 -17.62
C ALA A 204 -3.13 -0.66 -17.28
N GLU A 205 -3.58 -1.00 -16.07
CA GLU A 205 -3.89 -2.39 -15.70
C GLU A 205 -5.02 -2.98 -16.53
N ALA A 206 -6.10 -2.22 -16.76
CA ALA A 206 -7.20 -2.66 -17.60
C ALA A 206 -6.74 -2.90 -19.06
N LEU A 207 -5.92 -2.00 -19.60
CA LEU A 207 -5.32 -2.18 -20.93
C LEU A 207 -4.44 -3.43 -21.00
N ARG A 208 -3.56 -3.66 -20.01
CA ARG A 208 -2.71 -4.86 -19.96
C ARG A 208 -3.55 -6.13 -19.98
N ARG A 209 -4.62 -6.19 -19.18
CA ARG A 209 -5.53 -7.34 -19.14
C ARG A 209 -6.20 -7.58 -20.50
N LYS A 210 -6.68 -6.51 -21.15
CA LYS A 210 -7.29 -6.61 -22.50
C LYS A 210 -6.29 -7.10 -23.54
N VAL A 211 -5.07 -6.55 -23.55
CA VAL A 211 -4.00 -6.98 -24.48
C VAL A 211 -3.62 -8.44 -24.25
N GLN A 212 -3.51 -8.87 -22.99
CA GLN A 212 -3.24 -10.27 -22.67
C GLN A 212 -4.34 -11.21 -23.18
N ILE A 213 -5.61 -10.82 -23.12
CA ILE A 213 -6.72 -11.60 -23.68
C ILE A 213 -6.59 -11.71 -25.21
N VAL A 214 -6.35 -10.60 -25.90
CA VAL A 214 -6.17 -10.60 -27.36
C VAL A 214 -4.98 -11.46 -27.77
N GLN A 215 -3.86 -11.39 -27.04
CA GLN A 215 -2.68 -12.23 -27.28
C GLN A 215 -3.00 -13.72 -27.10
N LYS A 216 -3.77 -14.09 -26.07
CA LYS A 216 -4.22 -15.48 -25.84
C LYS A 216 -5.14 -15.99 -26.94
N ILE A 217 -6.10 -15.17 -27.39
CA ILE A 217 -7.00 -15.53 -28.51
C ILE A 217 -6.16 -15.75 -29.78
N ARG A 218 -5.21 -14.84 -30.05
CA ARG A 218 -4.32 -14.94 -31.22
C ARG A 218 -3.42 -16.18 -31.18
N SER A 219 -2.98 -16.61 -30.00
CA SER A 219 -2.16 -17.83 -29.87
C SER A 219 -2.96 -19.13 -30.06
N ILE A 220 -4.28 -19.11 -29.81
CA ILE A 220 -5.17 -20.28 -30.02
C ILE A 220 -5.59 -20.40 -31.48
N ALA A 221 -5.81 -19.27 -32.16
CA ALA A 221 -6.26 -19.23 -33.55
C ALA A 221 -5.16 -19.52 -34.59
N ARG A 222 -3.92 -19.78 -34.15
CA ARG A 222 -2.79 -20.23 -34.98
C ARG A 222 -2.55 -21.69 -34.73
#